data_AF-A0A401SWH2-F1
#
_entry.id   AF-A0A401SWH2-F1
#
_cell.length_a   1.000
_cell.length_b   1.000
_cell.length_c   1.000
_cell.angle_alpha   90.00
_cell.angle_beta   90.00
_cell.angle_gamma   90.00
#
_symmetry.space_group_name_H-M   'P 1'
#
loop_
_entity.id
_entity.type
_entity.pdbx_description
1 polymer ?
#
loop_
_entity_poly.entity_id
_entity_poly.type
_entity_poly.pdbx_seq_one_letter_code
_entity_poly.pdbx_strand_id
1 'polypeptide(L)' 'MQVALDLEKNVNQSLLDLHQLATAQTDPHLCDFLETHYLDEEVEIIKRLGDYITNLKRLGAPENGLGEYLFDRLSLEDSS' A
#
# COMPACT_ATOMS: atom_id res chain seq x y z
N MET A 1 -9.78 0.89 -5.96
CA MET A 1 -8.77 0.75 -4.90
C MET A 1 -8.32 -0.68 -4.64
N GLN A 2 -9.19 -1.70 -4.72
CA GLN A 2 -8.78 -3.11 -4.52
C GLN A 2 -7.62 -3.52 -5.44
N VAL A 3 -7.68 -3.18 -6.73
CA VAL A 3 -6.61 -3.46 -7.70
C VAL A 3 -5.27 -2.82 -7.29
N ALA A 4 -5.30 -1.60 -6.75
CA ALA A 4 -4.08 -0.95 -6.25
C ALA A 4 -3.52 -1.69 -5.04
N LEU A 5 -4.36 -2.07 -4.07
CA LEU A 5 -3.91 -2.86 -2.91
C LEU A 5 -3.27 -4.19 -3.32
N ASP A 6 -3.85 -4.88 -4.31
CA ASP A 6 -3.29 -6.14 -4.80
C ASP A 6 -1.97 -5.92 -5.56
N LEU A 7 -1.83 -4.80 -6.28
CA LEU A 7 -0.59 -4.40 -6.93
C LEU A 7 0.52 -4.15 -5.90
N GLU A 8 0.27 -3.32 -4.87
CA GLU A 8 1.29 -3.01 -3.85
C GLU A 8 1.70 -4.24 -3.06
N LYS A 9 0.77 -5.16 -2.77
CA LYS A 9 1.13 -6.45 -2.16
C LYS A 9 2.08 -7.28 -3.05
N ASN A 10 1.88 -7.26 -4.37
CA ASN A 10 2.78 -7.95 -5.30
C ASN A 10 4.15 -7.27 -5.39
N VAL A 11 4.18 -5.93 -5.36
CA VAL A 11 5.44 -5.16 -5.32
C VAL A 11 6.20 -5.46 -4.04
N ASN A 12 5.55 -5.38 -2.88
CA ASN A 12 6.14 -5.71 -1.59
C ASN A 12 6.65 -7.16 -1.54
N GLN A 13 5.91 -8.13 -2.08
CA GLN A 13 6.39 -9.51 -2.18
C GLN A 13 7.67 -9.60 -3.04
N SER A 14 7.72 -8.89 -4.15
CA SER A 14 8.91 -8.85 -5.02
C SER A 14 10.11 -8.21 -4.32
N LEU A 15 9.89 -7.19 -3.48
CA LEU A 15 10.92 -6.56 -2.67
C LEU A 15 11.43 -7.49 -1.56
N LEU A 16 10.54 -8.26 -0.92
CA LEU A 16 10.93 -9.27 0.06
C LEU A 16 11.75 -10.40 -0.59
N ASP A 17 11.37 -10.86 -1.78
CA ASP A 17 12.11 -11.87 -2.52
C ASP A 17 13.51 -11.34 -2.92
N LEU A 18 13.60 -10.06 -3.33
CA LEU A 18 14.86 -9.41 -3.63
C LEU A 18 15.75 -9.26 -2.38
N HIS A 19 15.16 -8.90 -1.24
CA HIS A 19 15.86 -8.81 0.05
C HIS A 19 16.41 -10.17 0.49
N GLN A 20 15.62 -11.24 0.34
CA GLN A 20 16.09 -12.60 0.60
C GLN A 20 17.25 -13.00 -0.31
N LEU A 21 17.22 -12.61 -1.59
CA LEU A 21 18.31 -12.85 -2.52
C LEU A 21 19.58 -12.07 -2.10
N ALA A 22 19.45 -10.79 -1.74
CA ALA A 22 20.55 -9.97 -1.26
C ALA A 22 21.18 -10.58 0.01
N THR A 23 20.34 -11.04 0.93
CA THR A 23 20.75 -11.75 2.15
C THR A 23 21.53 -13.02 1.80
N ALA A 24 21.04 -13.83 0.86
CA ALA A 24 21.70 -15.05 0.41
C ALA A 24 23.05 -14.80 -0.28
N GLN A 25 23.19 -13.66 -0.97
CA GLN A 25 24.45 -13.22 -1.58
C GLN A 25 25.39 -12.49 -0.60
N THR A 26 24.99 -12.33 0.67
CA THR A 26 25.75 -11.59 1.69
C THR A 26 26.04 -10.15 1.25
N ASP A 27 25.05 -9.47 0.67
CA ASP A 27 25.10 -8.04 0.33
C ASP A 27 24.35 -7.21 1.40
N PRO A 28 25.02 -6.77 2.47
CA PRO A 28 24.39 -6.01 3.55
C PRO A 28 23.96 -4.61 3.10
N HIS A 29 24.62 -4.02 2.09
CA HIS A 29 24.28 -2.68 1.61
C HIS A 29 22.95 -2.70 0.85
N LEU A 30 22.72 -3.72 0.01
CA LEU A 30 21.45 -3.87 -0.68
C LEU A 30 20.30 -4.21 0.30
N CYS A 31 20.55 -5.00 1.34
CA CYS A 31 19.54 -5.26 2.38
C CYS A 31 19.11 -3.96 3.08
N ASP A 32 20.08 -3.17 3.56
CA ASP A 32 19.84 -1.89 4.24
C ASP A 32 19.09 -0.89 3.34
N PHE A 33 19.46 -0.83 2.05
CA PHE A 33 18.79 0.01 1.06
C PHE A 33 17.31 -0.38 0.87
N LEU A 34 17.01 -1.67 0.78
CA LEU A 34 15.63 -2.15 0.62
C LEU A 34 14.79 -1.92 1.87
N GLU A 35 15.35 -2.18 3.05
CA GLU A 35 14.70 -1.95 4.35
C GLU A 35 14.36 -0.47 4.54
N THR A 36 15.35 0.42 4.38
CA THR A 36 15.23 1.84 4.70
C THR A 36 14.34 2.61 3.74
N HIS A 37 14.36 2.27 2.45
CA HIS A 37 13.74 3.10 1.42
C HIS A 37 12.48 2.52 0.79
N TYR A 38 12.19 1.23 0.98
CA TYR A 38 11.09 0.58 0.27
C TYR A 38 10.18 -0.21 1.19
N LEU A 39 10.72 -1.12 2.00
CA LEU A 39 9.90 -2.06 2.78
C LEU A 39 9.00 -1.36 3.80
N ASP A 40 9.50 -0.33 4.49
CA ASP A 40 8.69 0.46 5.43
C ASP A 40 7.59 1.25 4.70
N GLU A 41 7.93 1.91 3.58
CA GLU A 41 6.98 2.70 2.78
C GLU A 41 5.85 1.81 2.19
N GLU A 42 6.19 0.63 1.68
CA GLU A 42 5.23 -0.32 1.13
C GLU A 42 4.22 -0.80 2.17
N VAL A 43 4.67 -1.07 3.41
CA VAL A 43 3.77 -1.46 4.50
C VAL A 43 2.80 -0.34 4.84
N GLU A 44 3.26 0.92 4.88
CA GLU A 44 2.39 2.09 5.10
C GLU A 44 1.37 2.27 3.97
N ILE A 45 1.79 2.13 2.71
CA ILE A 45 0.92 2.24 1.54
C ILE A 45 -0.16 1.15 1.56
N ILE A 46 0.23 -0.12 1.77
CA ILE A 46 -0.69 -1.26 1.86
C ILE A 46 -1.71 -1.03 2.98
N LYS A 47 -1.27 -0.54 4.15
CA LYS A 47 -2.16 -0.22 5.27
C LYS A 47 -3.16 0.86 4.89
N ARG A 48 -2.69 1.97 4.32
CA ARG A 48 -3.52 3.11 3.90
C ARG A 48 -4.57 2.69 2.87
N LEU A 49 -4.18 1.92 1.86
CA LEU A 49 -5.12 1.38 0.87
C LEU A 49 -6.15 0.44 1.50
N GLY A 50 -5.75 -0.39 2.46
CA GLY A 50 -6.66 -1.24 3.23
C GLY A 50 -7.69 -0.44 4.03
N ASP A 51 -7.27 0.65 4.66
CA ASP A 51 -8.16 1.56 5.40
C ASP A 51 -9.15 2.26 4.46
N TYR A 52 -8.68 2.73 3.31
CA TYR A 52 -9.52 3.34 2.28
C TYR A 52 -10.60 2.40 1.77
N ILE A 53 -10.25 1.15 1.45
CA ILE A 53 -11.21 0.13 1.03
C ILE A 53 -12.23 -0.15 2.14
N THR A 54 -11.79 -0.20 3.39
CA THR A 54 -12.67 -0.43 4.55
C THR A 54 -13.66 0.72 4.73
N ASN A 55 -13.20 1.97 4.58
CA ASN A 55 -14.05 3.16 4.69
C ASN A 55 -15.05 3.25 3.53
N LEU A 56 -14.63 3.00 2.30
CA LEU A 56 -15.53 2.94 1.14
C LEU A 56 -16.65 1.91 1.33
N LYS A 57 -16.32 0.70 1.81
CA LYS A 57 -17.32 -0.33 2.14
C LYS A 57 -18.29 0.13 3.23
N ARG A 58 -17.81 0.80 4.28
CA ARG A 58 -18.65 1.36 5.35
C ARG A 58 -19.60 2.45 4.87
N LEU A 59 -19.20 3.22 3.86
CA LEU A 59 -20.01 4.27 3.24
C LEU A 59 -21.01 3.72 2.21
N GLY A 60 -21.00 2.40 1.97
CA GLY A 60 -21.91 1.72 1.04
C GLY A 60 -21.51 1.85 -0.42
N ALA A 61 -20.25 2.15 -0.71
CA ALA A 61 -19.74 2.11 -2.09
C ALA A 61 -19.56 0.65 -2.56
N PRO A 62 -19.82 0.35 -3.85
CA PRO A 62 -20.12 1.29 -4.94
C PRO A 62 -21.61 1.66 -5.11
N GLU A 63 -22.54 1.02 -4.38
CA GLU A 63 -23.98 1.19 -4.58
C GLU A 63 -24.49 2.59 -4.16
N ASN A 64 -23.76 3.24 -3.25
CA ASN A 64 -24.06 4.57 -2.74
C ASN A 64 -23.05 5.61 -3.25
N GLY A 65 -23.38 6.28 -4.36
CA GLY A 65 -22.52 7.32 -4.96
C GLY A 65 -22.24 8.52 -4.04
N LEU A 66 -23.11 8.82 -3.06
CA LEU A 66 -22.82 9.85 -2.05
C LEU A 66 -21.67 9.42 -1.13
N GLY A 67 -21.55 8.12 -0.85
CA GLY A 67 -20.45 7.55 -0.06
C GLY A 67 -19.09 7.77 -0.74
N GLU A 68 -19.01 7.54 -2.05
CA GLU A 68 -17.79 7.81 -2.83
C GLU A 68 -17.44 9.30 -2.87
N TYR A 69 -18.44 10.17 -3.08
CA TYR A 69 -18.23 11.62 -3.07
C TYR A 69 -17.70 12.15 -1.72
N LEU A 70 -18.27 11.68 -0.60
CA LEU A 70 -17.81 12.07 0.73
C LEU A 70 -16.41 11.52 1.03
N PHE A 71 -16.11 10.30 0.57
CA PHE A 71 -14.79 9.71 0.70
C PHE A 71 -13.73 10.53 -0.06
N ASP A 72 -14.02 10.93 -1.29
CA ASP A 72 -13.14 11.77 -2.11
C ASP A 72 -12.82 13.10 -1.39
N ARG A 73 -13.86 13.82 -0.95
CA ARG A 73 -13.74 15.11 -0.26
C ARG A 73 -13.00 15.06 1.08
N LEU A 74 -13.23 14.03 1.89
CA LEU A 74 -12.77 14.00 3.28
C LEU A 74 -11.53 13.11 3.50
N SER A 75 -11.20 12.24 2.56
CA SER A 75 -10.08 11.30 2.71
C SER A 75 -9.00 11.49 1.64
N LEU A 76 -9.36 11.94 0.42
CA LEU A 76 -8.40 12.12 -0.67
C LEU A 76 -7.95 13.57 -0.82
N GLU A 77 -8.86 14.55 -0.76
CA GLU A 77 -8.50 15.98 -0.87
C GLU A 77 -7.59 16.45 0.30
N ASP A 78 -7.86 16.00 1.53
CA ASP A 78 -7.04 16.33 2.72
C ASP A 78 -5.62 15.72 2.68
N SER A 79 -5.33 14.83 1.72
CA SER A 79 -4.02 14.21 1.52
C SER A 79 -3.09 15.01 0.58
N SER A 80 -3.50 16.21 0.13
CA SER A 80 -2.83 17.03 -0.90
C SER A 80 -2.03 18.20 -0.33
#